data_AF-A0A5Q4G512-F1
#
_entry.id   AF-A0A5Q4G512-F1
#
_cell.length_a   1.000
_cell.length_b   1.000
_cell.length_c   1.000
_cell.angle_alpha   90.00
_cell.angle_beta   90.00
_cell.angle_gamma   90.00
#
_symmetry.space_group_name_H-M   'P 1'
#
loop_
_entity.id
_entity.type
_entity.pdbx_description
1 polymer ?
#
loop_
_entity_poly.entity_id
_entity_poly.type
_entity_poly.pdbx_seq_one_letter_code
_entity_poly.pdbx_strand_id
1 'polypeptide(L)'
;MSAKYWMVWGSRTSDVGRVRPTYAGHSAGTAPVGRGYTPDGDLGPSPSPSQTPRQNPRDEPVSSPFARIRQGPIQALQPERLRVIASAKPGQRSMHTVNRVQAGRSAVLALVPFAVVTLALAQDVGDGFDPGANRTVEALALQPDGKVLLGGEFTELGGMERHHVGRVQSDGSLDLGFNPRANGRVSALSLQPDGSVVLGGSFTQVGGVARQRIARVHPDGSLDAAFNPGANNAVNAVKLQVDGKVLLGGRFSQVDGQPRMNIARLHPDGTVDSGFNPGASSDVMSLVVQADGKVLVGGLFSQVAGQPRQGIARLLPDGSLDADFAPATNGAIVALAVQADGKILLGGTFNAVEGQQRRGIARLHPDGSLDLDFAPSFINTGTFALVSVSALVVQPDGKVLVGGSFAEVDGETRLNTARLLPDGSLDTVFDAGMTDAAVVALARQGDGKILVGGRFSLLGGQRRLCVGRLQPDGGVEFDPGPIFADRFEEQPRCASGFGASDRRLKTGVVPLYKTPAGIQLYSFRYLGGQTTFTGPMAQDLLADPRHAHAVHRGSDGYYRVDYEALGLPVDASGSP
;
A
#
# COMPACT_ATOMS: atom_id res chain seq x y z
N MET A 1 35.70 -7.57 50.91
CA MET A 1 36.07 -8.28 49.66
C MET A 1 34.91 -9.20 49.29
N SER A 2 34.43 -9.12 48.05
CA SER A 2 33.22 -9.78 47.55
C SER A 2 33.24 -11.30 47.64
N ALA A 3 32.11 -11.92 48.00
CA ALA A 3 31.70 -13.24 47.47
C ALA A 3 30.21 -13.58 47.77
N LYS A 4 29.48 -13.80 46.67
CA LYS A 4 28.46 -14.83 46.36
C LYS A 4 27.42 -15.27 47.41
N TYR A 5 26.17 -15.20 46.95
CA TYR A 5 24.92 -15.78 47.44
C TYR A 5 24.91 -17.32 47.55
N TRP A 6 24.18 -17.85 48.53
CA TRP A 6 23.39 -19.09 48.46
C TRP A 6 22.11 -19.00 49.33
N MET A 7 20.98 -19.28 48.68
CA MET A 7 19.84 -20.15 49.07
C MET A 7 19.10 -20.11 50.43
N VAL A 8 17.77 -20.15 50.26
CA VAL A 8 16.76 -21.01 50.93
C VAL A 8 15.97 -20.47 52.13
N TRP A 9 14.67 -20.73 52.01
CA TRP A 9 13.51 -20.47 52.85
C TRP A 9 13.56 -21.05 54.27
N GLY A 10 12.84 -20.38 55.17
CA GLY A 10 12.48 -20.84 56.51
C GLY A 10 11.07 -20.37 56.92
N SER A 11 10.31 -21.33 57.43
CA SER A 11 8.87 -21.42 57.76
C SER A 11 8.37 -20.73 59.05
N ARG A 12 7.03 -20.78 59.24
CA ARG A 12 6.18 -20.85 60.48
C ARG A 12 5.32 -19.58 60.74
N THR A 13 4.09 -19.59 61.28
CA THR A 13 3.02 -20.57 61.65
C THR A 13 1.76 -19.76 62.03
N SER A 14 0.57 -20.39 61.87
CA SER A 14 -0.70 -20.29 62.65
C SER A 14 -1.42 -18.93 62.84
N ASP A 15 -2.71 -18.84 62.46
CA ASP A 15 -3.82 -18.93 63.44
C ASP A 15 -5.24 -19.07 62.82
N VAL A 16 -6.17 -19.41 63.71
CA VAL A 16 -7.46 -20.12 63.58
C VAL A 16 -8.68 -19.24 63.24
N GLY A 17 -9.71 -19.78 62.55
CA GLY A 17 -11.06 -19.21 62.56
C GLY A 17 -12.07 -19.78 61.53
N ARG A 18 -12.99 -20.66 62.01
CA ARG A 18 -14.09 -21.39 61.33
C ARG A 18 -15.06 -20.50 60.50
N VAL A 19 -15.79 -20.97 59.47
CA VAL A 19 -17.02 -21.81 59.48
C VAL A 19 -17.45 -22.05 58.00
N ARG A 20 -17.91 -23.28 57.65
CA ARG A 20 -18.48 -23.67 56.33
C ARG A 20 -20.02 -23.45 56.30
N PRO A 21 -20.71 -23.52 55.15
CA PRO A 21 -21.15 -24.84 54.67
C PRO A 21 -21.10 -25.07 53.15
N THR A 22 -21.26 -26.36 52.86
CA THR A 22 -21.24 -27.16 51.63
C THR A 22 -22.47 -27.03 50.74
N TYR A 23 -22.34 -27.33 49.44
CA TYR A 23 -23.44 -27.67 48.54
C TYR A 23 -23.23 -29.04 47.88
N ALA A 24 -24.17 -29.95 48.10
CA ALA A 24 -24.52 -31.12 47.29
C ALA A 24 -26.04 -31.28 47.52
N GLY A 25 -26.91 -31.09 46.55
CA GLY A 25 -27.20 -32.00 45.44
C GLY A 25 -28.49 -32.77 45.78
N HIS A 26 -29.45 -32.88 44.85
CA HIS A 26 -30.32 -34.02 44.56
C HIS A 26 -31.40 -33.64 43.52
N SER A 27 -31.98 -34.67 42.93
CA SER A 27 -32.37 -34.83 41.53
C SER A 27 -33.87 -35.03 41.29
N ALA A 28 -34.23 -34.93 40.01
CA ALA A 28 -35.25 -35.71 39.28
C ALA A 28 -36.73 -35.26 39.29
N GLY A 29 -37.22 -35.02 38.05
CA GLY A 29 -38.38 -35.74 37.52
C GLY A 29 -39.68 -34.95 37.36
N THR A 30 -40.07 -34.72 36.09
CA THR A 30 -41.37 -35.01 35.45
C THR A 30 -41.84 -33.90 34.48
N ALA A 31 -41.92 -34.28 33.19
CA ALA A 31 -42.94 -33.82 32.25
C ALA A 31 -44.04 -34.92 32.22
N PRO A 32 -45.28 -34.74 31.72
CA PRO A 32 -45.48 -34.46 30.28
C PRO A 32 -46.83 -33.79 29.85
N VAL A 33 -46.95 -33.52 28.53
CA VAL A 33 -48.17 -33.34 27.67
C VAL A 33 -49.09 -32.14 27.96
N GLY A 34 -49.59 -31.35 27.00
CA GLY A 34 -49.42 -31.33 25.54
C GLY A 34 -50.53 -30.52 24.85
N ARG A 35 -50.29 -30.29 23.55
CA ARG A 35 -51.21 -29.99 22.44
C ARG A 35 -51.93 -28.63 22.37
N GLY A 36 -51.66 -27.97 21.25
CA GLY A 36 -52.49 -26.90 20.67
C GLY A 36 -51.98 -26.45 19.30
N TYR A 37 -51.61 -27.41 18.42
CA TYR A 37 -51.56 -27.17 16.97
C TYR A 37 -52.89 -27.68 16.42
N THR A 38 -53.69 -26.80 15.85
CA THR A 38 -54.55 -27.12 14.71
C THR A 38 -54.57 -25.94 13.75
N PRO A 39 -54.41 -26.23 12.45
CA PRO A 39 -54.46 -25.28 11.36
C PRO A 39 -55.92 -25.02 10.95
N ASP A 40 -56.19 -23.92 10.28
CA ASP A 40 -57.18 -23.87 9.20
C ASP A 40 -57.23 -22.48 8.57
N GLY A 41 -57.38 -22.48 7.23
CA GLY A 41 -58.22 -21.49 6.56
C GLY A 41 -57.54 -20.61 5.52
N ASP A 42 -57.46 -21.14 4.31
CA ASP A 42 -57.61 -20.44 3.03
C ASP A 42 -56.40 -19.78 2.36
N LEU A 43 -55.58 -20.64 1.77
CA LEU A 43 -55.10 -20.43 0.40
C LEU A 43 -56.18 -20.95 -0.58
N GLY A 44 -56.98 -20.02 -1.11
CA GLY A 44 -57.84 -20.22 -2.28
C GLY A 44 -57.25 -19.51 -3.50
N PRO A 45 -57.17 -20.18 -4.68
CA PRO A 45 -56.43 -19.69 -5.84
C PRO A 45 -57.31 -18.88 -6.81
N SER A 46 -56.63 -18.22 -7.76
CA SER A 46 -57.11 -17.80 -9.11
C SER A 46 -57.44 -16.32 -9.30
N PRO A 47 -57.50 -15.80 -10.54
CA PRO A 47 -56.82 -16.23 -11.77
C PRO A 47 -56.11 -15.06 -12.48
N SER A 48 -55.06 -15.37 -13.25
CA SER A 48 -54.89 -14.67 -14.53
C SER A 48 -55.89 -15.26 -15.54
N PRO A 49 -56.54 -14.44 -16.37
CA PRO A 49 -56.78 -14.89 -17.73
C PRO A 49 -56.37 -13.85 -18.78
N SER A 50 -55.58 -14.39 -19.71
CA SER A 50 -55.71 -14.24 -21.16
C SER A 50 -55.47 -12.88 -21.83
N GLN A 51 -54.30 -12.82 -22.47
CA GLN A 51 -54.10 -12.61 -23.92
C GLN A 51 -55.40 -12.45 -24.75
N THR A 52 -55.48 -11.49 -25.66
CA THR A 52 -55.04 -11.57 -27.08
C THR A 52 -55.58 -10.32 -27.83
N PRO A 53 -55.30 -10.07 -29.12
CA PRO A 53 -54.01 -10.06 -29.82
C PRO A 53 -53.87 -8.88 -30.83
N ARG A 54 -52.66 -8.75 -31.43
CA ARG A 54 -52.40 -8.35 -32.83
C ARG A 54 -52.90 -6.98 -33.34
N GLN A 55 -51.97 -6.10 -33.74
CA GLN A 55 -51.52 -5.94 -35.14
C GLN A 55 -50.57 -4.74 -35.30
N ASN A 56 -49.40 -5.01 -35.86
CA ASN A 56 -48.66 -4.06 -36.69
C ASN A 56 -49.36 -4.04 -38.07
N PRO A 57 -49.35 -2.93 -38.84
CA PRO A 57 -48.18 -2.71 -39.70
C PRO A 57 -47.78 -1.25 -39.96
N ARG A 58 -46.49 -1.13 -40.29
CA ARG A 58 -45.79 -0.23 -41.23
C ARG A 58 -46.65 0.79 -42.00
N ASP A 59 -46.19 2.04 -42.03
CA ASP A 59 -45.61 2.69 -43.22
C ASP A 59 -45.10 4.12 -42.91
N GLU A 60 -43.98 4.48 -43.53
CA GLU A 60 -43.29 5.79 -43.61
C GLU A 60 -44.20 6.95 -44.16
N PRO A 61 -43.83 8.26 -44.20
CA PRO A 61 -42.47 8.85 -44.32
C PRO A 61 -42.16 10.21 -43.61
N VAL A 62 -40.86 10.52 -43.59
CA VAL A 62 -40.17 11.82 -43.84
C VAL A 62 -40.95 13.13 -43.58
N SER A 63 -40.45 13.99 -42.68
CA SER A 63 -39.88 15.32 -43.02
C SER A 63 -39.52 16.19 -41.81
N SER A 64 -38.39 16.87 -41.98
CA SER A 64 -37.79 17.91 -41.16
C SER A 64 -38.59 19.25 -41.23
N PRO A 65 -38.29 20.23 -40.36
CA PRO A 65 -38.12 21.57 -40.91
C PRO A 65 -36.83 22.28 -40.49
N PHE A 66 -36.23 22.87 -41.52
CA PHE A 66 -35.12 23.81 -41.53
C PHE A 66 -35.34 25.07 -40.70
N ALA A 67 -34.25 25.59 -40.13
CA ALA A 67 -33.99 27.03 -40.08
C ALA A 67 -32.55 27.33 -40.54
N ARG A 68 -32.43 28.37 -41.37
CA ARG A 68 -31.34 28.68 -42.29
C ARG A 68 -30.06 29.24 -41.65
N ILE A 69 -28.95 28.87 -42.29
CA ILE A 69 -27.61 29.48 -42.28
C ILE A 69 -27.60 30.81 -43.07
N ARG A 70 -26.83 31.79 -42.59
CA ARG A 70 -26.17 32.81 -43.43
C ARG A 70 -24.64 32.65 -43.32
N GLN A 71 -24.00 32.71 -44.47
CA GLN A 71 -22.57 32.49 -44.71
C GLN A 71 -21.73 33.77 -44.50
N GLY A 72 -20.47 33.58 -44.10
CA GLY A 72 -19.35 34.52 -44.21
C GLY A 72 -18.03 33.71 -44.21
N PRO A 73 -17.01 34.09 -45.00
CA PRO A 73 -16.10 33.13 -45.64
C PRO A 73 -14.87 32.73 -44.80
N ILE A 74 -14.48 31.46 -44.96
CA ILE A 74 -13.22 30.86 -44.47
C ILE A 74 -12.18 30.99 -45.60
N GLN A 75 -11.08 31.70 -45.33
CA GLN A 75 -9.90 31.69 -46.20
C GLN A 75 -9.05 30.45 -45.90
N ALA A 76 -8.80 29.67 -46.94
CA ALA A 76 -7.91 28.53 -46.96
C ALA A 76 -6.44 28.98 -47.06
N LEU A 77 -5.56 28.37 -46.27
CA LEU A 77 -4.12 28.40 -46.47
C LEU A 77 -3.69 27.05 -47.05
N GLN A 78 -3.18 27.07 -48.27
CA GLN A 78 -2.45 25.98 -48.91
C GLN A 78 -1.05 26.47 -49.33
N PRO A 79 -0.09 25.56 -49.54
CA PRO A 79 1.34 25.82 -49.38
C PRO A 79 2.01 26.21 -50.69
N GLU A 80 2.99 27.12 -50.64
CA GLU A 80 3.87 27.41 -51.77
C GLU A 80 5.27 26.80 -51.61
N ARG A 81 5.74 26.20 -52.70
CA ARG A 81 7.09 25.66 -52.93
C ARG A 81 7.83 26.54 -53.93
N LEU A 82 9.14 26.72 -53.66
CA LEU A 82 10.28 26.86 -54.58
C LEU A 82 10.34 28.04 -55.58
N ARG A 83 11.36 28.90 -55.39
CA ARG A 83 12.22 29.36 -56.50
C ARG A 83 13.70 29.38 -56.11
N VAL A 84 14.49 28.86 -57.03
CA VAL A 84 15.95 28.83 -57.13
C VAL A 84 16.47 30.16 -57.67
N ILE A 85 17.58 30.67 -57.14
CA ILE A 85 18.55 31.46 -57.93
C ILE A 85 19.95 30.95 -57.58
N ALA A 86 20.64 30.47 -58.61
CA ALA A 86 22.07 30.18 -58.60
C ALA A 86 22.84 31.41 -59.13
N SER A 87 24.02 31.68 -58.56
CA SER A 87 25.09 32.41 -59.23
C SER A 87 26.44 32.00 -58.64
N ALA A 88 27.27 31.40 -59.48
CA ALA A 88 28.67 31.02 -59.25
C ALA A 88 29.60 32.27 -59.34
N LYS A 89 30.91 32.33 -59.06
CA LYS A 89 32.07 31.42 -59.24
C LYS A 89 33.31 31.97 -58.44
N PRO A 90 34.51 31.32 -58.46
CA PRO A 90 35.51 31.27 -57.38
C PRO A 90 36.85 31.99 -57.65
N GLY A 91 37.74 32.02 -56.64
CA GLY A 91 39.20 31.97 -56.83
C GLY A 91 40.04 32.79 -55.83
N GLN A 92 40.91 32.14 -55.05
CA GLN A 92 42.37 32.11 -55.25
C GLN A 92 43.14 31.71 -53.98
N ARG A 93 44.20 30.93 -54.22
CA ARG A 93 45.24 30.47 -53.30
C ARG A 93 46.10 31.65 -52.79
N SER A 94 46.64 31.54 -51.57
CA SER A 94 48.08 31.75 -51.38
C SER A 94 48.61 31.10 -50.09
N MET A 95 49.84 30.61 -50.19
CA MET A 95 50.65 29.94 -49.18
C MET A 95 51.48 30.93 -48.34
N HIS A 96 52.07 30.38 -47.26
CA HIS A 96 53.12 30.90 -46.37
C HIS A 96 52.62 31.81 -45.23
N THR A 97 52.94 31.56 -43.96
CA THR A 97 54.32 31.39 -43.45
C THR A 97 54.33 30.65 -42.11
N VAL A 98 55.46 29.95 -41.90
CA VAL A 98 55.90 29.22 -40.70
C VAL A 98 56.08 30.15 -39.50
N ASN A 99 55.72 29.68 -38.28
CA ASN A 99 56.56 29.91 -37.10
C ASN A 99 56.34 28.83 -36.03
N ARG A 100 57.42 28.07 -35.79
CA ARG A 100 57.67 27.24 -34.61
C ARG A 100 57.83 28.16 -33.41
N VAL A 101 57.16 27.86 -32.29
CA VAL A 101 57.68 28.20 -30.97
C VAL A 101 57.71 26.93 -30.13
N GLN A 102 58.93 26.61 -29.69
CA GLN A 102 59.31 25.58 -28.74
C GLN A 102 58.78 25.96 -27.36
N ALA A 103 57.89 25.16 -26.77
CA ALA A 103 57.53 25.28 -25.36
C ALA A 103 58.41 24.33 -24.53
N GLY A 104 59.35 24.93 -23.80
CA GLY A 104 60.16 24.28 -22.78
C GLY A 104 59.36 23.99 -21.50
N ARG A 105 59.78 22.92 -20.84
CA ARG A 105 59.24 22.30 -19.63
C ARG A 105 59.05 23.25 -18.44
N SER A 106 57.96 23.07 -17.70
CA SER A 106 57.96 23.00 -16.23
C SER A 106 56.71 22.23 -15.77
N ALA A 107 56.94 21.01 -15.28
CA ALA A 107 55.92 20.15 -14.71
C ALA A 107 55.68 20.57 -13.25
N VAL A 108 54.47 21.05 -12.94
CA VAL A 108 53.93 21.05 -11.59
C VAL A 108 53.06 19.81 -11.48
N LEU A 109 53.53 18.83 -10.73
CA LEU A 109 52.81 17.60 -10.43
C LEU A 109 51.70 17.94 -9.43
N ALA A 110 50.54 18.38 -9.93
CA ALA A 110 49.33 18.45 -9.13
C ALA A 110 48.82 17.02 -8.92
N LEU A 111 49.08 16.45 -7.74
CA LEU A 111 48.38 15.29 -7.21
C LEU A 111 46.89 15.66 -7.11
N VAL A 112 46.13 15.36 -8.15
CA VAL A 112 44.67 15.30 -8.05
C VAL A 112 44.38 14.11 -7.13
N PRO A 113 43.76 14.29 -5.96
CA PRO A 113 43.25 13.15 -5.23
C PRO A 113 42.23 12.49 -6.15
N PHE A 114 42.45 11.21 -6.47
CA PHE A 114 41.43 10.36 -7.06
C PHE A 114 40.25 10.39 -6.09
N ALA A 115 39.31 11.30 -6.32
CA ALA A 115 37.96 11.10 -5.83
C ALA A 115 37.54 9.78 -6.46
N VAL A 116 37.38 8.76 -5.62
CA VAL A 116 36.54 7.63 -5.97
C VAL A 116 35.16 8.25 -6.16
N VAL A 117 34.88 8.69 -7.39
CA VAL A 117 33.52 8.85 -7.85
C VAL A 117 33.02 7.42 -7.87
N THR A 118 32.40 7.01 -6.76
CA THR A 118 31.41 5.95 -6.82
C THR A 118 30.46 6.38 -7.92
N LEU A 119 30.53 5.65 -9.03
CA LEU A 119 29.61 5.80 -10.14
C LEU A 119 28.24 5.46 -9.55
N ALA A 120 27.51 6.47 -9.09
CA ALA A 120 26.13 6.34 -8.72
C ALA A 120 25.43 5.83 -9.97
N LEU A 121 24.77 4.67 -9.88
CA LEU A 121 23.79 4.28 -10.86
C LEU A 121 22.60 5.23 -10.66
N ALA A 122 22.73 6.44 -11.23
CA ALA A 122 21.57 7.24 -11.58
C ALA A 122 20.63 6.36 -12.41
N GLN A 123 19.32 6.52 -12.23
CA GLN A 123 18.34 5.95 -13.14
C GLN A 123 18.83 6.13 -14.58
N ASP A 124 18.81 5.05 -15.34
CA ASP A 124 19.09 5.17 -16.76
C ASP A 124 17.87 5.87 -17.37
N VAL A 125 18.10 6.85 -18.26
CA VAL A 125 17.01 7.59 -18.93
C VAL A 125 16.06 6.62 -19.67
N GLY A 126 16.50 5.37 -19.92
CA GLY A 126 15.72 4.30 -20.51
C GLY A 126 14.99 3.33 -19.57
N ASP A 127 15.02 3.47 -18.23
CA ASP A 127 14.30 2.55 -17.32
C ASP A 127 12.87 2.99 -16.95
N GLY A 128 12.48 4.22 -17.29
CA GLY A 128 11.18 4.80 -17.00
C GLY A 128 11.07 5.30 -15.54
N PHE A 129 9.85 5.39 -15.00
CA PHE A 129 9.68 5.74 -13.58
C PHE A 129 9.95 4.51 -12.69
N ASP A 130 11.23 4.19 -12.47
CA ASP A 130 11.70 3.19 -11.50
C ASP A 130 12.78 3.81 -10.60
N PRO A 131 12.40 4.54 -9.54
CA PRO A 131 13.37 5.20 -8.68
C PRO A 131 14.19 4.22 -7.83
N GLY A 132 14.05 2.91 -7.99
CA GLY A 132 14.96 1.94 -7.39
C GLY A 132 14.85 1.80 -5.87
N ALA A 133 13.63 1.79 -5.32
CA ALA A 133 13.43 1.59 -3.88
C ALA A 133 13.75 0.13 -3.50
N ASN A 134 14.73 -0.09 -2.63
CA ASN A 134 15.22 -1.45 -2.35
C ASN A 134 14.31 -2.29 -1.44
N ARG A 135 13.24 -1.72 -0.88
CA ARG A 135 12.20 -2.40 -0.08
C ARG A 135 10.87 -1.68 -0.25
N THR A 136 9.82 -2.27 0.34
CA THR A 136 8.42 -1.82 0.25
C THR A 136 8.26 -0.30 0.33
N VAL A 137 7.51 0.24 -0.63
CA VAL A 137 6.98 1.61 -0.60
C VAL A 137 5.53 1.52 -0.15
N GLU A 138 5.21 2.16 0.97
CA GLU A 138 3.90 2.06 1.64
C GLU A 138 3.06 3.31 1.55
N ALA A 139 3.70 4.45 1.35
CA ALA A 139 3.05 5.74 1.21
C ALA A 139 3.60 6.48 0.00
N LEU A 140 2.68 7.03 -0.79
CA LEU A 140 2.97 7.93 -1.89
C LEU A 140 2.20 9.22 -1.65
N ALA A 141 2.86 10.37 -1.78
CA ALA A 141 2.21 11.67 -1.78
C ALA A 141 2.73 12.54 -2.93
N LEU A 142 1.81 13.09 -3.71
CA LEU A 142 2.14 13.97 -4.84
C LEU A 142 2.24 15.41 -4.37
N GLN A 143 3.29 16.11 -4.80
CA GLN A 143 3.42 17.55 -4.61
C GLN A 143 2.87 18.33 -5.82
N PRO A 144 2.41 19.58 -5.62
CA PRO A 144 1.88 20.41 -6.71
C PRO A 144 2.88 20.66 -7.87
N ASP A 145 4.18 20.60 -7.60
CA ASP A 145 5.25 20.74 -8.58
C ASP A 145 5.54 19.45 -9.37
N GLY A 146 4.75 18.39 -9.15
CA GLY A 146 4.89 17.09 -9.82
C GLY A 146 5.89 16.15 -9.17
N LYS A 147 6.61 16.56 -8.12
CA LYS A 147 7.47 15.67 -7.35
C LYS A 147 6.66 14.67 -6.53
N VAL A 148 7.28 13.53 -6.24
CA VAL A 148 6.64 12.44 -5.50
C VAL A 148 7.41 12.18 -4.21
N LEU A 149 6.72 12.21 -3.09
CA LEU A 149 7.22 11.77 -1.79
C LEU A 149 6.93 10.28 -1.61
N LEU A 150 7.92 9.54 -1.12
CA LEU A 150 7.85 8.11 -0.84
C LEU A 150 8.11 7.87 0.64
N GLY A 151 7.30 7.01 1.27
CA GLY A 151 7.50 6.50 2.62
C GLY A 151 7.41 4.97 2.62
N GLY A 152 8.23 4.30 3.41
CA GLY A 152 8.17 2.85 3.55
C GLY A 152 9.30 2.23 4.35
N GLU A 153 9.73 1.04 3.94
CA GLU A 153 10.78 0.23 4.58
C GLU A 153 12.14 0.34 3.89
N PHE A 154 12.21 1.03 2.75
CA PHE A 154 13.43 1.16 1.95
C PHE A 154 14.55 1.87 2.70
N THR A 155 15.78 1.46 2.42
CA THR A 155 17.01 2.10 2.91
C THR A 155 17.82 2.72 1.78
N GLU A 156 17.45 2.44 0.53
CA GLU A 156 18.04 3.00 -0.67
C GLU A 156 16.94 3.46 -1.63
N LEU A 157 17.20 4.57 -2.31
CA LEU A 157 16.36 5.14 -3.37
C LEU A 157 17.29 5.86 -4.36
N GLY A 158 17.09 5.66 -5.66
CA GLY A 158 17.90 6.23 -6.73
C GLY A 158 19.37 5.82 -6.66
N GLY A 159 19.64 4.58 -6.23
CA GLY A 159 21.00 4.05 -6.05
C GLY A 159 21.79 4.66 -4.87
N MET A 160 21.14 5.45 -4.02
CA MET A 160 21.77 6.15 -2.90
C MET A 160 21.10 5.78 -1.58
N GLU A 161 21.81 5.89 -0.46
CA GLU A 161 21.21 5.76 0.87
C GLU A 161 20.09 6.79 1.05
N ARG A 162 18.88 6.28 1.32
CA ARG A 162 17.68 7.07 1.58
C ARG A 162 16.80 6.26 2.53
N HIS A 163 16.84 6.62 3.81
CA HIS A 163 16.22 5.80 4.84
C HIS A 163 14.74 6.17 5.04
N HIS A 164 13.87 5.26 4.63
CA HIS A 164 12.43 5.16 4.91
C HIS A 164 11.55 6.29 4.40
N VAL A 165 12.13 7.43 4.03
CA VAL A 165 11.45 8.57 3.44
C VAL A 165 12.37 9.26 2.43
N GLY A 166 11.81 9.60 1.28
CA GLY A 166 12.53 10.19 0.17
C GLY A 166 11.61 10.97 -0.76
N ARG A 167 12.22 11.70 -1.69
CA ARG A 167 11.51 12.42 -2.73
C ARG A 167 12.18 12.17 -4.07
N VAL A 168 11.36 12.06 -5.11
CA VAL A 168 11.80 11.96 -6.49
C VAL A 168 11.16 13.05 -7.32
N GLN A 169 11.81 13.43 -8.41
CA GLN A 169 11.29 14.34 -9.41
C GLN A 169 10.13 13.69 -10.17
N SER A 170 9.46 14.47 -11.02
CA SER A 170 8.38 13.97 -11.87
C SER A 170 8.82 12.90 -12.87
N ASP A 171 10.12 12.81 -13.18
CA ASP A 171 10.68 11.75 -14.05
C ASP A 171 11.11 10.49 -13.28
N GLY A 172 11.07 10.51 -11.94
CA GLY A 172 11.52 9.42 -11.07
C GLY A 172 12.92 9.63 -10.50
N SER A 173 13.68 10.62 -10.99
CA SER A 173 15.05 10.83 -10.52
C SER A 173 15.06 11.30 -9.07
N LEU A 174 16.06 10.86 -8.29
CA LEU A 174 16.14 11.18 -6.88
C LEU A 174 16.32 12.69 -6.65
N ASP A 175 15.48 13.28 -5.78
CA ASP A 175 15.72 14.64 -5.27
C ASP A 175 16.81 14.57 -4.18
N LEU A 176 18.04 14.90 -4.57
CA LEU A 176 19.19 14.89 -3.67
C LEU A 176 19.03 15.85 -2.48
N GLY A 177 18.26 16.92 -2.64
CA GLY A 177 18.05 17.95 -1.63
C GLY A 177 17.13 17.53 -0.48
N PHE A 178 16.39 16.42 -0.61
CA PHE A 178 15.42 15.98 0.40
C PHE A 178 15.87 14.68 1.09
N ASN A 179 16.46 14.78 2.27
CA ASN A 179 16.94 13.62 3.04
C ASN A 179 16.59 13.67 4.53
N PRO A 180 15.35 13.34 4.94
CA PRO A 180 14.98 13.41 6.35
C PRO A 180 15.66 12.39 7.26
N ARG A 181 16.11 11.24 6.71
CA ARG A 181 16.79 10.17 7.46
C ARG A 181 16.01 9.69 8.70
N ALA A 182 14.78 9.21 8.49
CA ALA A 182 14.10 8.44 9.53
C ALA A 182 14.87 7.13 9.79
N ASN A 183 14.88 6.64 11.03
CA ASN A 183 15.62 5.41 11.38
C ASN A 183 14.76 4.13 11.42
N GLY A 184 13.52 4.22 10.93
CA GLY A 184 12.59 3.11 10.85
C GLY A 184 11.43 3.45 9.92
N ARG A 185 10.57 2.45 9.70
CA ARG A 185 9.41 2.50 8.81
C ARG A 185 8.64 3.82 8.87
N VAL A 186 8.36 4.40 7.71
CA VAL A 186 7.40 5.50 7.54
C VAL A 186 6.19 4.96 6.78
N SER A 187 5.07 4.80 7.48
CA SER A 187 3.85 4.17 6.95
C SER A 187 2.86 5.19 6.38
N ALA A 188 2.98 6.47 6.77
CA ALA A 188 2.09 7.52 6.30
C ALA A 188 2.82 8.84 6.07
N LEU A 189 2.36 9.55 5.05
CA LEU A 189 2.81 10.89 4.68
C LEU A 189 1.59 11.79 4.53
N SER A 190 1.66 13.02 5.06
CA SER A 190 0.67 14.06 4.82
C SER A 190 1.36 15.36 4.44
N LEU A 191 1.18 15.80 3.20
CA LEU A 191 1.69 17.07 2.68
C LEU A 191 0.88 18.24 3.23
N GLN A 192 1.56 19.30 3.65
CA GLN A 192 0.98 20.57 4.08
C GLN A 192 1.07 21.63 2.97
N PRO A 193 0.21 22.67 2.97
CA PRO A 193 0.19 23.69 1.92
C PRO A 193 1.50 24.48 1.78
N ASP A 194 2.29 24.59 2.85
CA ASP A 194 3.62 25.22 2.85
C ASP A 194 4.72 24.31 2.29
N GLY A 195 4.38 23.08 1.89
CA GLY A 195 5.30 22.06 1.40
C GLY A 195 5.94 21.23 2.51
N SER A 196 5.66 21.52 3.79
CA SER A 196 6.09 20.67 4.90
C SER A 196 5.37 19.31 4.84
N VAL A 197 5.96 18.28 5.41
CA VAL A 197 5.41 16.92 5.39
C VAL A 197 5.35 16.36 6.80
N VAL A 198 4.16 15.92 7.22
CA VAL A 198 4.01 15.17 8.47
C VAL A 198 4.20 13.68 8.18
N LEU A 199 5.08 13.05 8.96
CA LEU A 199 5.45 11.66 8.88
C LEU A 199 4.78 10.88 10.02
N GLY A 200 4.23 9.71 9.72
CA GLY A 200 3.78 8.72 10.70
C GLY A 200 4.40 7.36 10.42
N GLY A 201 4.78 6.61 11.46
CA GLY A 201 5.30 5.25 11.27
C GLY A 201 5.84 4.59 12.53
N SER A 202 6.89 3.78 12.37
CA SER A 202 7.61 3.04 13.42
C SER A 202 9.05 3.52 13.67
N PHE A 203 9.31 4.79 13.33
CA PHE A 203 10.32 5.78 13.76
C PHE A 203 11.29 5.58 14.92
N THR A 204 11.52 6.64 15.69
CA THR A 204 12.25 6.84 16.97
C THR A 204 13.25 7.97 16.79
N GLN A 205 13.77 8.16 15.57
CA GLN A 205 14.61 9.30 15.20
C GLN A 205 14.34 9.77 13.75
N VAL A 206 14.58 11.06 13.51
CA VAL A 206 14.63 11.70 12.19
C VAL A 206 15.82 12.66 12.20
N GLY A 207 16.71 12.56 11.20
CA GLY A 207 17.92 13.39 11.14
C GLY A 207 18.86 13.22 12.34
N GLY A 208 18.81 12.06 13.01
CA GLY A 208 19.55 11.80 14.27
C GLY A 208 18.94 12.42 15.53
N VAL A 209 17.81 13.11 15.43
CA VAL A 209 17.09 13.71 16.56
C VAL A 209 15.94 12.80 16.98
N ALA A 210 15.75 12.62 18.28
CA ALA A 210 14.67 11.79 18.82
C ALA A 210 13.28 12.32 18.37
N ARG A 211 12.51 11.44 17.72
CA ARG A 211 11.15 11.68 17.24
C ARG A 211 10.35 10.39 17.31
N GLN A 212 9.40 10.34 18.24
CA GLN A 212 8.66 9.12 18.54
C GLN A 212 7.45 8.98 17.61
N ARG A 213 7.67 8.30 16.49
CA ARG A 213 6.63 7.78 15.57
C ARG A 213 5.88 8.85 14.76
N ILE A 214 6.01 10.12 15.14
CA ILE A 214 5.47 11.29 14.44
C ILE A 214 6.56 12.35 14.33
N ALA A 215 6.66 12.99 13.17
CA ALA A 215 7.57 14.11 12.93
C ALA A 215 6.99 15.01 11.83
N ARG A 216 7.42 16.27 11.79
CA ARG A 216 7.23 17.13 10.62
C ARG A 216 8.59 17.50 10.04
N VAL A 217 8.69 17.50 8.72
CA VAL A 217 9.89 17.93 7.99
C VAL A 217 9.53 19.08 7.05
N HIS A 218 10.45 20.00 6.87
CA HIS A 218 10.32 21.14 5.98
C HIS A 218 10.44 20.70 4.50
N PRO A 219 10.13 21.59 3.53
CA PRO A 219 10.23 21.27 2.09
C PRO A 219 11.63 20.82 1.64
N ASP A 220 12.68 21.21 2.36
CA ASP A 220 14.07 20.79 2.15
C ASP A 220 14.44 19.48 2.86
N GLY A 221 13.48 18.84 3.54
CA GLY A 221 13.67 17.59 4.27
C GLY A 221 14.33 17.75 5.64
N SER A 222 14.66 18.97 6.07
CA SER A 222 15.14 19.22 7.42
C SER A 222 14.01 19.01 8.45
N LEU A 223 14.36 18.56 9.65
CA LEU A 223 13.39 18.29 10.72
C LEU A 223 12.87 19.61 11.32
N ASP A 224 11.54 19.72 11.45
CA ASP A 224 10.93 20.75 12.28
C ASP A 224 11.16 20.42 13.77
N ALA A 225 12.02 21.23 14.40
CA ALA A 225 12.39 21.03 15.78
C ALA A 225 11.23 21.29 16.77
N ALA A 226 10.29 22.17 16.42
CA ALA A 226 9.20 22.61 17.28
C ALA A 226 8.02 21.62 17.28
N PHE A 227 7.84 20.86 16.20
CA PHE A 227 6.78 19.85 16.09
C PHE A 227 7.26 18.49 16.64
N ASN A 228 6.90 18.17 17.89
CA ASN A 228 7.32 16.93 18.56
C ASN A 228 6.20 16.18 19.34
N PRO A 229 5.07 15.85 18.69
CA PRO A 229 4.04 14.98 19.30
C PRO A 229 4.57 13.53 19.36
N GLY A 230 4.97 13.04 20.53
CA GLY A 230 5.47 11.66 20.63
C GLY A 230 4.35 10.63 20.84
N ALA A 231 4.20 9.64 19.96
CA ALA A 231 3.32 8.48 20.19
C ALA A 231 4.10 7.27 20.75
N ASN A 232 3.48 6.47 21.60
CA ASN A 232 4.15 5.30 22.22
C ASN A 232 4.16 4.03 21.37
N ASN A 233 3.47 4.03 20.24
CA ASN A 233 3.43 2.90 19.31
C ASN A 233 3.24 3.41 17.87
N ALA A 234 3.21 2.49 16.91
CA ALA A 234 3.12 2.79 15.49
C ALA A 234 1.94 3.72 15.14
N VAL A 235 2.22 4.69 14.28
CA VAL A 235 1.22 5.55 13.64
C VAL A 235 1.09 5.09 12.19
N ASN A 236 -0.07 4.53 11.86
CA ASN A 236 -0.33 3.91 10.56
C ASN A 236 -0.93 4.89 9.55
N ALA A 237 -1.65 5.92 10.03
CA ALA A 237 -2.33 6.90 9.19
C ALA A 237 -2.09 8.31 9.73
N VAL A 238 -1.86 9.25 8.81
CA VAL A 238 -1.75 10.68 9.08
C VAL A 238 -2.56 11.41 8.01
N LYS A 239 -3.45 12.33 8.42
CA LYS A 239 -4.22 13.17 7.50
C LYS A 239 -4.31 14.60 7.98
N LEU A 240 -4.15 15.54 7.05
CA LEU A 240 -4.33 16.96 7.28
C LEU A 240 -5.81 17.35 7.13
N GLN A 241 -6.31 18.18 8.03
CA GLN A 241 -7.59 18.87 7.91
C GLN A 241 -7.41 20.26 7.29
N VAL A 242 -8.48 20.83 6.73
CA VAL A 242 -8.46 22.15 6.07
C VAL A 242 -8.02 23.28 7.01
N ASP A 243 -8.28 23.14 8.31
CA ASP A 243 -7.86 24.09 9.35
C ASP A 243 -6.40 23.92 9.80
N GLY A 244 -5.64 23.03 9.16
CA GLY A 244 -4.25 22.74 9.47
C GLY A 244 -4.05 21.73 10.61
N LYS A 245 -5.11 21.25 11.25
CA LYS A 245 -5.01 20.19 12.26
C LYS A 245 -4.61 18.87 11.61
N VAL A 246 -3.94 18.01 12.39
CA VAL A 246 -3.44 16.72 11.91
C VAL A 246 -4.13 15.59 12.65
N LEU A 247 -4.82 14.73 11.92
CA LEU A 247 -5.42 13.49 12.43
C LEU A 247 -4.41 12.35 12.37
N LEU A 248 -4.42 11.53 13.41
CA LEU A 248 -3.53 10.38 13.61
C LEU A 248 -4.35 9.13 13.84
N GLY A 249 -3.99 8.04 13.17
CA GLY A 249 -4.53 6.70 13.35
C GLY A 249 -3.40 5.70 13.54
N GLY A 250 -3.50 4.76 14.47
CA GLY A 250 -2.43 3.79 14.71
C GLY A 250 -2.73 2.78 15.79
N ARG A 251 -1.66 2.28 16.43
CA ARG A 251 -1.66 1.26 17.49
C ARG A 251 -1.32 1.81 18.88
N PHE A 252 -1.33 3.14 19.00
CA PHE A 252 -0.86 3.87 20.17
C PHE A 252 -1.95 3.96 21.24
N SER A 253 -1.54 4.07 22.50
CA SER A 253 -2.44 4.36 23.63
C SER A 253 -2.22 5.74 24.23
N GLN A 254 -1.17 6.45 23.80
CA GLN A 254 -0.90 7.82 24.19
C GLN A 254 -0.20 8.60 23.10
N VAL A 255 -0.43 9.91 23.07
CA VAL A 255 0.30 10.89 22.26
C VAL A 255 0.68 12.05 23.18
N ASP A 256 1.96 12.43 23.16
CA ASP A 256 2.53 13.46 24.02
C ASP A 256 2.24 13.24 25.51
N GLY A 257 2.32 11.98 25.96
CA GLY A 257 2.01 11.57 27.32
C GLY A 257 0.51 11.60 27.69
N GLN A 258 -0.37 12.09 26.80
CA GLN A 258 -1.81 12.12 27.03
C GLN A 258 -2.49 10.84 26.52
N PRO A 259 -3.42 10.24 27.27
CA PRO A 259 -4.18 9.07 26.81
C PRO A 259 -4.97 9.37 25.53
N ARG A 260 -4.65 8.60 24.49
CA ARG A 260 -5.26 8.67 23.16
C ARG A 260 -5.26 7.27 22.57
N MET A 261 -6.43 6.64 22.56
CA MET A 261 -6.54 5.24 22.13
C MET A 261 -6.71 5.16 20.62
N ASN A 262 -5.62 4.87 19.91
CA ASN A 262 -5.55 4.59 18.46
C ASN A 262 -5.99 5.73 17.51
N ILE A 263 -6.65 6.77 18.01
CA ILE A 263 -7.06 7.97 17.28
C ILE A 263 -6.65 9.20 18.08
N ALA A 264 -6.02 10.17 17.42
CA ALA A 264 -5.72 11.47 18.01
C ALA A 264 -5.84 12.58 16.96
N ARG A 265 -5.96 13.83 17.45
CA ARG A 265 -5.82 15.02 16.63
C ARG A 265 -4.80 15.95 17.26
N LEU A 266 -4.00 16.60 16.42
CA LEU A 266 -3.03 17.60 16.80
C LEU A 266 -3.42 18.96 16.24
N HIS A 267 -3.08 20.01 16.97
CA HIS A 267 -3.04 21.37 16.45
C HIS A 267 -1.88 21.54 15.47
N PRO A 268 -1.88 22.60 14.64
CA PRO A 268 -0.81 22.86 13.66
C PRO A 268 0.59 22.99 14.29
N ASP A 269 0.69 23.35 15.56
CA ASP A 269 1.95 23.43 16.32
C ASP A 269 2.44 22.07 16.86
N GLY A 270 1.65 21.02 16.72
CA GLY A 270 1.95 19.67 17.20
C GLY A 270 1.45 19.36 18.60
N THR A 271 0.77 20.29 19.28
CA THR A 271 0.12 20.01 20.57
C THR A 271 -1.13 19.15 20.37
N VAL A 272 -1.45 18.29 21.34
CA VAL A 272 -2.63 17.41 21.27
C VAL A 272 -3.91 18.23 21.44
N ASP A 273 -4.89 18.04 20.54
CA ASP A 273 -6.24 18.60 20.69
C ASP A 273 -6.96 17.84 21.81
N SER A 274 -7.09 18.49 22.97
CA SER A 274 -7.68 17.87 24.17
C SER A 274 -9.15 17.51 23.98
N GLY A 275 -9.88 18.25 23.14
CA GLY A 275 -11.32 18.07 22.88
C GLY A 275 -11.64 16.90 21.94
N PHE A 276 -10.66 16.42 21.18
CA PHE A 276 -10.85 15.30 20.25
C PHE A 276 -10.30 13.99 20.84
N ASN A 277 -11.18 13.18 21.44
CA ASN A 277 -10.80 11.92 22.06
C ASN A 277 -11.84 10.79 21.85
N PRO A 278 -12.06 10.35 20.59
CA PRO A 278 -13.04 9.30 20.29
C PRO A 278 -12.64 7.94 20.86
N GLY A 279 -11.36 7.57 20.75
CA GLY A 279 -10.85 6.24 21.09
C GLY A 279 -11.38 5.11 20.19
N ALA A 280 -10.52 4.15 19.84
CA ALA A 280 -10.91 2.90 19.20
C ALA A 280 -10.35 1.68 19.95
N SER A 281 -11.04 0.53 19.88
CA SER A 281 -10.64 -0.68 20.62
C SER A 281 -9.41 -1.40 20.06
N SER A 282 -8.99 -1.08 18.84
CA SER A 282 -7.84 -1.69 18.16
C SER A 282 -7.25 -0.73 17.11
N ASP A 283 -6.27 -1.22 16.36
CA ASP A 283 -5.51 -0.50 15.34
C ASP A 283 -6.42 0.27 14.37
N VAL A 284 -6.10 1.54 14.17
CA VAL A 284 -6.65 2.36 13.09
C VAL A 284 -5.64 2.39 11.95
N MET A 285 -6.09 2.05 10.75
CA MET A 285 -5.25 1.87 9.56
C MET A 285 -5.50 2.95 8.49
N SER A 286 -6.70 3.52 8.45
CA SER A 286 -7.08 4.54 7.46
C SER A 286 -7.90 5.66 8.09
N LEU A 287 -7.68 6.87 7.57
CA LEU A 287 -8.41 8.08 7.91
C LEU A 287 -8.73 8.83 6.63
N VAL A 288 -9.96 9.33 6.51
CA VAL A 288 -10.37 10.24 5.42
C VAL A 288 -11.20 11.38 6.01
N VAL A 289 -10.87 12.61 5.63
CA VAL A 289 -11.64 13.81 5.98
C VAL A 289 -12.66 14.07 4.88
N GLN A 290 -13.93 14.16 5.25
CA GLN A 290 -15.01 14.52 4.34
C GLN A 290 -15.10 16.03 4.19
N ALA A 291 -15.76 16.50 3.11
CA ALA A 291 -15.90 17.93 2.83
C ALA A 291 -16.66 18.71 3.92
N ASP A 292 -17.53 18.03 4.67
CA ASP A 292 -18.28 18.60 5.81
C ASP A 292 -17.48 18.58 7.13
N GLY A 293 -16.21 18.18 7.08
CA GLY A 293 -15.33 18.09 8.25
C GLY A 293 -15.49 16.83 9.09
N LYS A 294 -16.42 15.93 8.75
CA LYS A 294 -16.50 14.60 9.37
C LYS A 294 -15.27 13.77 9.02
N VAL A 295 -14.96 12.79 9.87
CA VAL A 295 -13.80 11.91 9.69
C VAL A 295 -14.26 10.47 9.60
N LEU A 296 -13.97 9.81 8.49
CA LEU A 296 -14.11 8.37 8.36
C LEU A 296 -12.87 7.69 8.91
N VAL A 297 -13.08 6.63 9.69
CA VAL A 297 -12.04 5.86 10.36
C VAL A 297 -12.17 4.40 9.94
N GLY A 298 -11.08 3.80 9.46
CA GLY A 298 -11.02 2.40 9.05
C GLY A 298 -9.92 1.65 9.82
N GLY A 299 -10.15 0.41 10.23
CA GLY A 299 -9.13 -0.40 10.90
C GLY A 299 -9.58 -1.79 11.33
N LEU A 300 -8.94 -2.29 12.39
CA LEU A 300 -9.14 -3.62 13.00
C LEU A 300 -10.03 -3.58 14.26
N PHE A 301 -10.61 -2.42 14.57
CA PHE A 301 -11.37 -2.20 15.79
C PHE A 301 -12.78 -2.80 15.69
N SER A 302 -13.34 -3.07 16.87
CA SER A 302 -14.73 -3.51 17.07
C SER A 302 -15.59 -2.46 17.78
N GLN A 303 -14.98 -1.39 18.29
CA GLN A 303 -15.65 -0.30 18.98
C GLN A 303 -14.93 1.04 18.73
N VAL A 304 -15.71 2.11 18.71
CA VAL A 304 -15.26 3.51 18.73
C VAL A 304 -16.12 4.28 19.72
N ALA A 305 -15.52 5.14 20.56
CA ALA A 305 -16.22 5.84 21.64
C ALA A 305 -17.05 4.92 22.56
N GLY A 306 -16.57 3.68 22.77
CA GLY A 306 -17.26 2.65 23.56
C GLY A 306 -18.50 2.04 22.89
N GLN A 307 -18.85 2.44 21.67
CA GLN A 307 -19.98 1.92 20.92
C GLN A 307 -19.53 0.89 19.88
N PRO A 308 -20.32 -0.16 19.59
CA PRO A 308 -19.99 -1.15 18.56
C PRO A 308 -19.83 -0.51 17.17
N ARG A 309 -18.66 -0.71 16.58
CA ARG A 309 -18.29 -0.28 15.23
C ARG A 309 -17.26 -1.27 14.69
N GLN A 310 -17.66 -2.12 13.74
CA GLN A 310 -16.80 -3.18 13.22
C GLN A 310 -16.02 -2.66 12.01
N GLY A 311 -14.73 -2.38 12.22
CA GLY A 311 -13.78 -2.00 11.17
C GLY A 311 -13.97 -0.59 10.60
N ILE A 312 -15.15 0.02 10.70
CA ILE A 312 -15.44 1.36 10.19
C ILE A 312 -16.28 2.18 11.18
N ALA A 313 -15.97 3.47 11.27
CA ALA A 313 -16.77 4.47 11.99
C ALA A 313 -16.69 5.82 11.28
N ARG A 314 -17.63 6.71 11.61
CA ARG A 314 -17.57 8.13 11.26
C ARG A 314 -17.60 8.97 12.53
N LEU A 315 -16.75 9.98 12.58
CA LEU A 315 -16.68 10.97 13.65
C LEU A 315 -17.20 12.31 13.14
N LEU A 316 -17.88 13.04 14.01
CA LEU A 316 -18.22 14.45 13.81
C LEU A 316 -16.95 15.33 13.93
N PRO A 317 -17.00 16.59 13.45
CA PRO A 317 -15.83 17.48 13.50
C PRO A 317 -15.24 17.71 14.90
N ASP A 318 -16.06 17.58 15.95
CA ASP A 318 -15.64 17.68 17.35
C ASP A 318 -14.99 16.38 17.89
N GLY A 319 -15.08 15.28 17.15
CA GLY A 319 -14.56 13.96 17.54
C GLY A 319 -15.56 13.07 18.25
N SER A 320 -16.80 13.50 18.44
CA SER A 320 -17.87 12.61 18.86
C SER A 320 -18.23 11.61 17.75
N LEU A 321 -18.74 10.44 18.13
CA LEU A 321 -19.15 9.42 17.17
C LEU A 321 -20.44 9.83 16.46
N ASP A 322 -20.47 9.70 15.13
CA ASP A 322 -21.71 9.76 14.36
C ASP A 322 -22.51 8.47 14.59
N ALA A 323 -23.56 8.58 15.40
CA ALA A 323 -24.37 7.45 15.82
C ALA A 323 -25.16 6.83 14.65
N ASP A 324 -25.54 7.65 13.67
CA ASP A 324 -26.39 7.26 12.53
C ASP A 324 -25.59 6.52 11.45
N PHE A 325 -24.27 6.67 11.45
CA PHE A 325 -23.36 5.93 10.58
C PHE A 325 -22.87 4.65 11.25
N ALA A 326 -23.55 3.53 11.00
CA ALA A 326 -23.27 2.25 11.62
C ALA A 326 -23.24 1.04 10.65
N PRO A 327 -22.51 1.10 9.53
CA PRO A 327 -22.38 -0.06 8.64
C PRO A 327 -21.75 -1.26 9.36
N ALA A 328 -22.31 -2.45 9.11
CA ALA A 328 -21.85 -3.71 9.62
C ALA A 328 -20.88 -4.38 8.63
N THR A 329 -19.63 -4.57 9.05
CA THR A 329 -18.61 -5.32 8.28
C THR A 329 -18.08 -6.49 9.11
N ASN A 330 -17.41 -7.45 8.48
CA ASN A 330 -16.87 -8.64 9.14
C ASN A 330 -15.34 -8.79 9.06
N GLY A 331 -14.62 -7.73 8.75
CA GLY A 331 -13.17 -7.77 8.61
C GLY A 331 -12.54 -6.37 8.67
N ALA A 332 -11.22 -6.33 8.49
CA ALA A 332 -10.47 -5.09 8.57
C ALA A 332 -10.80 -4.16 7.40
N ILE A 333 -10.93 -2.87 7.69
CA ILE A 333 -10.96 -1.82 6.66
C ILE A 333 -9.59 -1.16 6.62
N VAL A 334 -8.87 -1.37 5.53
CA VAL A 334 -7.46 -0.95 5.35
C VAL A 334 -7.37 0.31 4.49
N ALA A 335 -8.31 0.51 3.57
CA ALA A 335 -8.38 1.65 2.69
C ALA A 335 -9.77 2.28 2.69
N LEU A 336 -9.82 3.60 2.59
CA LEU A 336 -11.05 4.38 2.47
C LEU A 336 -10.86 5.44 1.39
N ALA A 337 -11.90 5.68 0.61
CA ALA A 337 -11.96 6.82 -0.29
C ALA A 337 -13.39 7.37 -0.35
N VAL A 338 -13.53 8.66 -0.65
CA VAL A 338 -14.83 9.33 -0.78
C VAL A 338 -14.96 9.85 -2.20
N GLN A 339 -16.08 9.51 -2.85
CA GLN A 339 -16.42 10.02 -4.18
C GLN A 339 -17.02 11.42 -4.10
N ALA A 340 -17.05 12.15 -5.22
CA ALA A 340 -17.54 13.53 -5.26
C ALA A 340 -19.04 13.65 -4.90
N ASP A 341 -19.82 12.59 -5.10
CA ASP A 341 -21.22 12.48 -4.70
C ASP A 341 -21.42 12.10 -3.22
N GLY A 342 -20.32 11.96 -2.46
CA GLY A 342 -20.33 11.61 -1.05
C GLY A 342 -20.40 10.11 -0.77
N LYS A 343 -20.47 9.24 -1.80
CA LYS A 343 -20.37 7.79 -1.59
C LYS A 343 -18.99 7.41 -1.06
N ILE A 344 -18.94 6.35 -0.26
CA ILE A 344 -17.77 5.95 0.50
C ILE A 344 -17.31 4.58 0.01
N LEU A 345 -16.10 4.48 -0.49
CA LEU A 345 -15.48 3.23 -0.90
C LEU A 345 -14.71 2.62 0.27
N LEU A 346 -14.90 1.32 0.47
CA LEU A 346 -14.23 0.50 1.47
C LEU A 346 -13.26 -0.44 0.77
N GLY A 347 -12.03 -0.53 1.26
CA GLY A 347 -11.04 -1.53 0.86
C GLY A 347 -10.49 -2.24 2.09
N GLY A 348 -10.33 -3.56 2.05
CA GLY A 348 -9.73 -4.29 3.16
C GLY A 348 -9.79 -5.80 3.00
N THR A 349 -9.88 -6.52 4.12
CA THR A 349 -9.86 -8.00 4.19
C THR A 349 -11.21 -8.60 4.58
N PHE A 350 -12.29 -7.83 4.51
CA PHE A 350 -13.64 -8.27 4.82
C PHE A 350 -14.23 -9.11 3.68
N ASN A 351 -15.23 -9.92 4.01
CA ASN A 351 -15.94 -10.77 3.04
C ASN A 351 -17.41 -10.37 2.88
N ALA A 352 -17.95 -9.58 3.80
CA ALA A 352 -19.33 -9.12 3.76
C ALA A 352 -19.52 -7.74 4.38
N VAL A 353 -20.51 -7.02 3.87
CA VAL A 353 -21.03 -5.75 4.40
C VAL A 353 -22.55 -5.86 4.44
N GLU A 354 -23.19 -5.52 5.56
CA GLU A 354 -24.65 -5.67 5.77
C GLU A 354 -25.17 -7.09 5.43
N GLY A 355 -24.35 -8.12 5.72
CA GLY A 355 -24.65 -9.52 5.39
C GLY A 355 -24.52 -9.89 3.91
N GLN A 356 -24.32 -8.92 3.01
CA GLN A 356 -24.11 -9.16 1.58
C GLN A 356 -22.64 -9.48 1.30
N GLN A 357 -22.39 -10.46 0.43
CA GLN A 357 -21.02 -10.79 0.01
C GLN A 357 -20.39 -9.60 -0.71
N ARG A 358 -19.26 -9.14 -0.16
CA ARG A 358 -18.42 -8.04 -0.63
C ARG A 358 -16.99 -8.37 -0.25
N ARG A 359 -16.24 -8.99 -1.18
CA ARG A 359 -14.89 -9.50 -0.91
C ARG A 359 -13.88 -8.40 -1.11
N GLY A 360 -13.37 -7.87 0.00
CA GLY A 360 -12.32 -6.88 0.06
C GLY A 360 -12.70 -5.47 -0.41
N ILE A 361 -13.79 -5.30 -1.17
CA ILE A 361 -14.26 -3.98 -1.63
C ILE A 361 -15.79 -3.86 -1.50
N ALA A 362 -16.24 -2.65 -1.14
CA ALA A 362 -17.65 -2.27 -1.11
C ALA A 362 -17.79 -0.75 -1.31
N ARG A 363 -19.00 -0.30 -1.64
CA ARG A 363 -19.37 1.10 -1.63
C ARG A 363 -20.57 1.32 -0.71
N LEU A 364 -20.53 2.37 0.08
CA LEU A 364 -21.63 2.83 0.91
C LEU A 364 -22.20 4.14 0.37
N HIS A 365 -23.48 4.37 0.59
CA HIS A 365 -24.10 5.67 0.50
C HIS A 365 -23.61 6.60 1.62
N PRO A 366 -23.81 7.93 1.51
CA PRO A 366 -23.40 8.88 2.54
C PRO A 366 -24.00 8.62 3.93
N ASP A 367 -25.13 7.95 4.03
CA ASP A 367 -25.76 7.56 5.30
C ASP A 367 -25.15 6.30 5.92
N GLY A 368 -24.28 5.58 5.19
CA GLY A 368 -23.67 4.33 5.62
C GLY A 368 -24.41 3.07 5.16
N SER A 369 -25.54 3.21 4.47
CA SER A 369 -26.20 2.06 3.84
C SER A 369 -25.36 1.51 2.68
N LEU A 370 -25.40 0.20 2.46
CA LEU A 370 -24.65 -0.46 1.38
C LEU A 370 -25.24 -0.10 0.00
N ASP A 371 -24.37 0.34 -0.93
CA ASP A 371 -24.71 0.49 -2.34
C ASP A 371 -24.75 -0.89 -2.99
N LEU A 372 -25.96 -1.36 -3.28
CA LEU A 372 -26.18 -2.70 -3.83
C LEU A 372 -25.79 -2.81 -5.30
N ASP A 373 -25.79 -1.71 -6.04
CA ASP A 373 -25.47 -1.67 -7.46
C ASP A 373 -23.95 -1.75 -7.70
N PHE A 374 -23.14 -1.41 -6.69
CA PHE A 374 -21.69 -1.59 -6.72
C PHE A 374 -21.29 -2.96 -6.15
N ALA A 375 -21.11 -3.95 -7.03
CA ALA A 375 -20.88 -5.33 -6.64
C ALA A 375 -19.82 -6.07 -7.48
N PRO A 376 -18.59 -5.54 -7.63
CA PRO A 376 -17.53 -6.28 -8.32
C PRO A 376 -17.16 -7.58 -7.59
N SER A 377 -16.79 -8.59 -8.35
CA SER A 377 -16.33 -9.89 -7.85
C SER A 377 -14.81 -9.97 -7.87
N PHE A 378 -14.20 -9.89 -6.69
CA PHE A 378 -12.76 -10.10 -6.53
C PHE A 378 -12.48 -11.54 -6.09
N ILE A 379 -11.48 -12.17 -6.71
CA ILE A 379 -11.01 -13.52 -6.36
C ILE A 379 -9.48 -13.50 -6.23
N ASN A 380 -8.96 -14.33 -5.33
CA ASN A 380 -7.55 -14.64 -5.23
C ASN A 380 -7.35 -16.15 -5.45
N THR A 381 -6.20 -16.56 -5.98
CA THR A 381 -5.96 -17.96 -6.38
C THR A 381 -5.61 -18.85 -5.19
N GLY A 382 -6.27 -20.00 -5.09
CA GLY A 382 -6.03 -21.00 -4.04
C GLY A 382 -7.18 -21.10 -3.03
N THR A 383 -7.38 -22.29 -2.47
CA THR A 383 -8.55 -22.64 -1.63
C THR A 383 -8.68 -21.79 -0.36
N PHE A 384 -7.63 -21.10 0.07
CA PHE A 384 -7.59 -20.26 1.27
C PHE A 384 -7.04 -18.85 1.02
N ALA A 385 -6.96 -18.41 -0.24
CA ALA A 385 -6.40 -17.10 -0.55
C ALA A 385 -7.42 -16.00 -0.27
N LEU A 386 -7.13 -15.16 0.72
CA LEU A 386 -7.94 -13.99 1.03
C LEU A 386 -7.71 -12.90 -0.01
N VAL A 387 -8.79 -12.25 -0.43
CA VAL A 387 -8.71 -10.97 -1.15
C VAL A 387 -8.41 -9.88 -0.14
N SER A 388 -7.46 -9.00 -0.48
CA SER A 388 -7.19 -7.79 0.29
C SER A 388 -7.11 -6.60 -0.64
N VAL A 389 -7.94 -5.58 -0.43
CA VAL A 389 -7.79 -4.29 -1.10
C VAL A 389 -7.09 -3.32 -0.15
N SER A 390 -5.90 -2.88 -0.55
CA SER A 390 -5.00 -2.08 0.29
C SER A 390 -4.92 -0.61 -0.13
N ALA A 391 -5.29 -0.29 -1.37
CA ALA A 391 -5.27 1.06 -1.90
C ALA A 391 -6.50 1.35 -2.78
N LEU A 392 -7.06 2.54 -2.64
CA LEU A 392 -8.19 3.05 -3.42
C LEU A 392 -7.92 4.49 -3.83
N VAL A 393 -8.09 4.81 -5.11
CA VAL A 393 -7.99 6.18 -5.63
C VAL A 393 -9.20 6.45 -6.53
N VAL A 394 -10.00 7.45 -6.17
CA VAL A 394 -11.12 7.93 -6.99
C VAL A 394 -10.58 8.88 -8.06
N GLN A 395 -10.97 8.65 -9.31
CA GLN A 395 -10.63 9.50 -10.44
C GLN A 395 -11.73 10.56 -10.69
N PRO A 396 -11.40 11.69 -11.35
CA PRO A 396 -12.37 12.75 -11.62
C PRO A 396 -13.59 12.33 -12.45
N ASP A 397 -13.46 11.28 -13.27
CA ASP A 397 -14.54 10.69 -14.07
C ASP A 397 -15.39 9.67 -13.31
N GLY A 398 -15.14 9.51 -11.99
CA GLY A 398 -15.86 8.58 -11.12
C GLY A 398 -15.33 7.15 -11.14
N LYS A 399 -14.33 6.83 -11.99
CA LYS A 399 -13.65 5.54 -11.96
C LYS A 399 -12.83 5.37 -10.68
N VAL A 400 -12.56 4.12 -10.32
CA VAL A 400 -11.85 3.77 -9.09
C VAL A 400 -10.65 2.91 -9.42
N LEU A 401 -9.44 3.39 -9.11
CA LEU A 401 -8.23 2.58 -9.13
C LEU A 401 -8.14 1.77 -7.85
N VAL A 402 -7.82 0.49 -7.98
CA VAL A 402 -7.79 -0.49 -6.90
C VAL A 402 -6.42 -1.17 -6.89
N GLY A 403 -5.78 -1.20 -5.72
CA GLY A 403 -4.51 -1.88 -5.48
C GLY A 403 -4.63 -2.82 -4.28
N GLY A 404 -4.03 -4.00 -4.35
CA GLY A 404 -4.11 -4.96 -3.25
C GLY A 404 -3.46 -6.31 -3.54
N SER A 405 -4.02 -7.35 -2.93
CA SER A 405 -3.72 -8.76 -3.15
C SER A 405 -4.96 -9.45 -3.69
N PHE A 406 -5.03 -9.64 -5.01
CA PHE A 406 -6.10 -10.32 -5.72
C PHE A 406 -5.59 -10.76 -7.11
N ALA A 407 -6.26 -11.73 -7.70
CA ALA A 407 -5.86 -12.31 -8.98
C ALA A 407 -6.87 -12.06 -10.11
N GLU A 408 -8.14 -11.89 -9.76
CA GLU A 408 -9.23 -11.76 -10.72
C GLU A 408 -10.23 -10.72 -10.24
N VAL A 409 -10.80 -9.98 -11.20
CA VAL A 409 -11.92 -9.06 -11.02
C VAL A 409 -12.96 -9.34 -12.11
N ASP A 410 -14.20 -9.61 -11.71
CA ASP A 410 -15.34 -9.87 -12.62
C ASP A 410 -15.09 -10.97 -13.68
N GLY A 411 -14.36 -12.03 -13.32
CA GLY A 411 -14.04 -13.12 -14.26
C GLY A 411 -12.75 -12.92 -15.06
N GLU A 412 -12.15 -11.73 -15.00
CA GLU A 412 -10.97 -11.37 -15.78
C GLU A 412 -9.71 -11.30 -14.91
N THR A 413 -8.59 -11.80 -15.43
CA THR A 413 -7.32 -11.77 -14.70
C THR A 413 -6.82 -10.33 -14.53
N ARG A 414 -6.71 -9.91 -13.27
CA ARG A 414 -6.22 -8.60 -12.85
C ARG A 414 -5.38 -8.80 -11.60
N LEU A 415 -4.07 -8.91 -11.79
CA LEU A 415 -3.15 -9.22 -10.70
C LEU A 415 -2.82 -7.94 -9.92
N ASN A 416 -3.34 -7.85 -8.70
CA ASN A 416 -3.03 -6.84 -7.67
C ASN A 416 -3.33 -5.38 -8.02
N THR A 417 -3.67 -5.06 -9.28
CA THR A 417 -4.09 -3.74 -9.74
C THR A 417 -5.26 -3.86 -10.70
N ALA A 418 -6.29 -3.03 -10.51
CA ALA A 418 -7.44 -2.95 -11.39
C ALA A 418 -8.00 -1.52 -11.43
N ARG A 419 -8.87 -1.25 -12.40
CA ARG A 419 -9.73 -0.07 -12.40
C ARG A 419 -11.18 -0.50 -12.55
N LEU A 420 -12.06 0.10 -11.76
CA LEU A 420 -13.49 -0.08 -11.84
C LEU A 420 -14.15 1.13 -12.49
N LEU A 421 -15.20 0.90 -13.25
CA LEU A 421 -16.12 1.92 -13.77
C LEU A 421 -16.97 2.50 -12.62
N PRO A 422 -17.65 3.64 -12.83
CA PRO A 422 -18.48 4.26 -11.79
C PRO A 422 -19.60 3.37 -11.25
N ASP A 423 -20.08 2.41 -12.07
CA ASP A 423 -21.07 1.40 -11.66
C ASP A 423 -20.45 0.25 -10.85
N GLY A 424 -19.12 0.15 -10.81
CA GLY A 424 -18.38 -0.87 -10.08
C GLY A 424 -17.93 -2.06 -10.93
N SER A 425 -18.34 -2.16 -12.19
CA SER A 425 -17.83 -3.17 -13.10
C SER A 425 -16.37 -2.92 -13.48
N LEU A 426 -15.62 -3.98 -13.83
CA LEU A 426 -14.25 -3.86 -14.31
C LEU A 426 -14.13 -2.97 -15.56
N ASP A 427 -13.24 -1.99 -15.54
CA ASP A 427 -12.79 -1.27 -16.74
C ASP A 427 -11.81 -2.15 -17.52
N THR A 428 -12.31 -2.92 -18.48
CA THR A 428 -11.50 -3.86 -19.27
C THR A 428 -10.48 -3.18 -20.18
N VAL A 429 -10.64 -1.87 -20.45
CA VAL A 429 -9.64 -1.08 -21.21
C VAL A 429 -8.41 -0.80 -20.35
N PHE A 430 -8.55 -0.81 -19.01
CA PHE A 430 -7.42 -0.66 -18.11
C PHE A 430 -6.74 -1.98 -17.84
N ASP A 431 -5.45 -2.09 -18.20
CA ASP A 431 -4.65 -3.28 -17.89
C ASP A 431 -3.25 -2.92 -17.42
N ALA A 432 -2.99 -3.13 -16.13
CA ALA A 432 -1.68 -2.93 -15.51
C ALA A 432 -0.69 -4.08 -15.76
N GLY A 433 -1.14 -5.15 -16.44
CA GLY A 433 -0.41 -6.39 -16.65
C GLY A 433 -0.03 -7.08 -15.34
N MET A 434 1.00 -7.93 -15.39
CA MET A 434 1.43 -8.71 -14.24
C MET A 434 2.12 -7.86 -13.17
N THR A 435 1.58 -7.91 -11.95
CA THR A 435 2.26 -7.47 -10.73
C THR A 435 2.49 -8.70 -9.85
N ASP A 436 3.74 -9.01 -9.53
CA ASP A 436 4.12 -10.27 -8.84
C ASP A 436 3.86 -10.26 -7.32
N ALA A 437 3.53 -9.10 -6.74
CA ALA A 437 3.13 -9.01 -5.34
C ALA A 437 2.14 -7.87 -5.09
N ALA A 438 1.73 -7.73 -3.83
CA ALA A 438 0.72 -6.77 -3.44
C ALA A 438 1.10 -5.31 -3.75
N VAL A 439 0.12 -4.59 -4.31
CA VAL A 439 0.13 -3.14 -4.40
C VAL A 439 -0.50 -2.57 -3.14
N VAL A 440 0.24 -1.73 -2.42
CA VAL A 440 -0.18 -1.20 -1.12
C VAL A 440 -0.43 0.31 -1.16
N ALA A 441 0.09 1.01 -2.17
CA ALA A 441 -0.08 2.43 -2.36
C ALA A 441 -0.38 2.75 -3.82
N LEU A 442 -1.30 3.68 -4.03
CA LEU A 442 -1.63 4.25 -5.34
C LEU A 442 -1.72 5.77 -5.22
N ALA A 443 -1.27 6.48 -6.24
CA ALA A 443 -1.51 7.90 -6.37
C ALA A 443 -1.72 8.29 -7.84
N ARG A 444 -2.70 9.14 -8.12
CA ARG A 444 -2.96 9.67 -9.47
C ARG A 444 -2.26 11.01 -9.65
N GLN A 445 -1.52 11.17 -10.74
CA GLN A 445 -0.91 12.42 -11.16
C GLN A 445 -1.90 13.30 -11.95
N GLY A 446 -1.61 14.60 -12.03
CA GLY A 446 -2.49 15.57 -12.72
C GLY A 446 -2.68 15.29 -14.21
N ASP A 447 -1.67 14.72 -14.85
CA ASP A 447 -1.66 14.26 -16.25
C ASP A 447 -2.42 12.93 -16.46
N GLY A 448 -2.94 12.32 -15.39
CA GLY A 448 -3.67 11.06 -15.43
C GLY A 448 -2.81 9.82 -15.26
N LYS A 449 -1.47 9.93 -15.20
CA LYS A 449 -0.59 8.80 -14.88
C LYS A 449 -0.81 8.33 -13.45
N ILE A 450 -0.45 7.07 -13.19
CA ILE A 450 -0.75 6.40 -11.93
C ILE A 450 0.54 5.87 -11.33
N LEU A 451 0.89 6.37 -10.15
CA LEU A 451 1.98 5.87 -9.36
C LEU A 451 1.51 4.66 -8.55
N VAL A 452 2.33 3.63 -8.53
CA VAL A 452 2.06 2.36 -7.86
C VAL A 452 3.21 2.10 -6.89
N GLY A 453 2.90 1.81 -5.63
CA GLY A 453 3.86 1.45 -4.59
C GLY A 453 3.44 0.14 -3.92
N GLY A 454 4.41 -0.72 -3.60
CA GLY A 454 4.10 -2.10 -3.20
C GLY A 454 5.30 -2.91 -2.76
N ARG A 455 5.06 -4.22 -2.70
CA ARG A 455 6.08 -5.26 -2.43
C ARG A 455 6.55 -5.95 -3.71
N PHE A 456 6.10 -5.47 -4.87
CA PHE A 456 6.31 -6.09 -6.17
C PHE A 456 7.72 -5.82 -6.70
N SER A 457 8.23 -6.78 -7.46
CA SER A 457 9.44 -6.63 -8.28
C SER A 457 9.12 -6.55 -9.77
N LEU A 458 7.86 -6.81 -10.16
CA LEU A 458 7.34 -6.69 -11.51
C LEU A 458 6.10 -5.79 -11.56
N LEU A 459 5.99 -4.97 -12.60
CA LEU A 459 4.79 -4.22 -12.97
C LEU A 459 4.62 -4.29 -14.48
N GLY A 460 3.47 -4.74 -14.96
CA GLY A 460 3.21 -5.08 -16.36
C GLY A 460 4.27 -5.98 -16.99
N GLY A 461 4.80 -6.93 -16.21
CA GLY A 461 5.85 -7.86 -16.66
C GLY A 461 7.26 -7.26 -16.77
N GLN A 462 7.44 -5.97 -16.45
CA GLN A 462 8.73 -5.29 -16.42
C GLN A 462 9.26 -5.17 -15.00
N ARG A 463 10.58 -5.24 -14.83
CA ARG A 463 11.20 -5.07 -13.52
C ARG A 463 10.97 -3.65 -13.01
N ARG A 464 10.43 -3.57 -11.80
CA ARG A 464 10.21 -2.34 -11.04
C ARG A 464 10.51 -2.59 -9.58
N LEU A 465 11.34 -1.77 -8.95
CA LEU A 465 11.71 -1.97 -7.56
C LEU A 465 10.70 -1.27 -6.64
N CYS A 466 9.61 -1.97 -6.32
CA CYS A 466 8.61 -1.63 -5.29
C CYS A 466 7.78 -0.38 -5.59
N VAL A 467 8.13 0.33 -6.66
CA VAL A 467 7.45 1.52 -7.14
C VAL A 467 7.57 1.58 -8.65
N GLY A 468 6.49 2.04 -9.29
CA GLY A 468 6.43 2.20 -10.73
C GLY A 468 5.37 3.22 -11.13
N ARG A 469 5.29 3.50 -12.42
CA ARG A 469 4.25 4.35 -13.00
C ARG A 469 3.57 3.68 -14.18
N LEU A 470 2.25 3.80 -14.20
CA LEU A 470 1.38 3.39 -15.29
C LEU A 470 0.88 4.63 -16.05
N GLN A 471 0.62 4.43 -17.33
CA GLN A 471 -0.13 5.35 -18.17
C GLN A 471 -1.61 5.40 -17.73
N PRO A 472 -2.38 6.40 -18.18
CA PRO A 472 -3.80 6.50 -17.84
C PRO A 472 -4.64 5.29 -18.28
N ASP A 473 -4.21 4.51 -19.26
CA ASP A 473 -4.86 3.26 -19.70
C ASP A 473 -4.33 2.01 -18.97
N GLY A 474 -3.44 2.18 -17.98
CA GLY A 474 -2.85 1.07 -17.24
C GLY A 474 -1.60 0.49 -17.89
N GLY A 475 -1.33 0.80 -19.16
CA GLY A 475 -0.09 0.40 -19.81
C GLY A 475 1.11 0.88 -18.98
N VAL A 476 2.09 0.02 -18.74
CA VAL A 476 3.32 0.47 -18.06
C VAL A 476 3.99 1.51 -18.94
N GLU A 477 4.48 2.60 -18.33
CA GLU A 477 5.36 3.52 -19.05
C GLU A 477 6.65 2.76 -19.44
N PHE A 478 6.71 2.35 -20.71
CA PHE A 478 7.83 1.61 -21.31
C PHE A 478 8.58 2.51 -22.29
N ASP A 479 9.91 2.41 -22.30
CA ASP A 479 10.74 2.70 -23.47
C ASP A 479 11.66 1.48 -23.70
N PRO A 480 11.71 0.87 -24.91
CA PRO A 480 12.58 -0.26 -25.25
C PRO A 480 14.06 0.14 -25.26
N GLY A 481 14.66 0.34 -24.09
CA GLY A 481 16.10 0.16 -23.93
C GLY A 481 16.45 -1.33 -24.14
N PRO A 482 17.58 -1.67 -24.79
CA PRO A 482 17.93 -3.06 -25.04
C PRO A 482 17.84 -3.83 -23.73
N ILE A 483 17.10 -4.94 -23.77
CA ILE A 483 16.96 -5.89 -22.69
C ILE A 483 18.39 -6.19 -22.21
N PHE A 484 18.82 -5.58 -21.10
CA PHE A 484 20.02 -6.01 -20.41
C PHE A 484 19.65 -7.31 -19.69
N ALA A 485 19.53 -8.38 -20.49
CA ALA A 485 19.43 -9.76 -20.05
C ALA A 485 20.70 -10.22 -19.32
N ASP A 486 21.72 -9.35 -19.20
CA ASP A 486 23.08 -9.72 -18.81
C ASP A 486 23.58 -9.01 -17.53
N ARG A 487 22.72 -8.28 -16.81
CA ARG A 487 23.04 -7.76 -15.46
C ARG A 487 22.18 -8.40 -14.37
N PHE A 488 22.14 -9.73 -14.38
CA PHE A 488 21.63 -10.53 -13.26
C PHE A 488 22.75 -10.84 -12.26
N GLU A 489 23.26 -9.81 -11.57
CA GLU A 489 24.05 -10.02 -10.37
C GLU A 489 23.69 -8.94 -9.33
N GLU A 490 23.08 -9.40 -8.23
CA GLU A 490 23.04 -8.76 -6.90
C GLU A 490 22.28 -7.42 -6.72
N GLN A 491 21.01 -7.32 -7.07
CA GLN A 491 20.15 -6.22 -6.55
C GLN A 491 18.95 -6.75 -5.76
N PRO A 492 18.67 -6.19 -4.56
CA PRO A 492 17.67 -6.71 -3.65
C PRO A 492 16.26 -6.65 -4.25
N ARG A 493 15.58 -7.79 -4.24
CA ARG A 493 14.15 -7.89 -4.52
C ARG A 493 13.36 -7.19 -3.43
N CYS A 494 12.19 -6.68 -3.79
CA CYS A 494 11.21 -6.03 -2.89
C CYS A 494 10.62 -6.92 -1.79
N ALA A 495 11.06 -8.18 -1.73
CA ALA A 495 10.62 -9.14 -0.75
C ALA A 495 10.98 -8.68 0.68
N SER A 496 9.92 -8.44 1.45
CA SER A 496 9.91 -8.58 2.90
C SER A 496 10.79 -9.75 3.34
N GLY A 497 11.59 -9.52 4.39
CA GLY A 497 12.56 -10.45 4.90
C GLY A 497 12.14 -11.92 4.79
N PHE A 498 12.84 -12.65 3.94
CA PHE A 498 12.95 -14.09 4.10
C PHE A 498 13.45 -14.35 5.53
N GLY A 499 12.70 -15.11 6.31
CA GLY A 499 13.20 -15.62 7.58
C GLY A 499 14.50 -16.38 7.31
N ALA A 500 15.53 -16.16 8.15
CA ALA A 500 16.78 -16.88 8.00
C ALA A 500 16.51 -18.40 8.12
N SER A 501 16.75 -19.16 7.05
CA SER A 501 16.47 -20.60 6.96
C SER A 501 17.75 -21.44 7.04
N ASP A 502 18.81 -20.82 7.54
CA ASP A 502 20.12 -21.40 7.77
C ASP A 502 20.10 -22.56 8.77
N ARG A 503 20.76 -23.68 8.46
CA ARG A 503 20.88 -24.84 9.34
C ARG A 503 21.46 -24.49 10.71
N ARG A 504 22.36 -23.50 10.79
CA ARG A 504 22.99 -23.06 12.06
C ARG A 504 21.99 -22.46 13.05
N LEU A 505 20.81 -22.07 12.59
CA LEU A 505 19.75 -21.48 13.40
C LEU A 505 18.71 -22.51 13.87
N LYS A 506 18.88 -23.79 13.52
CA LYS A 506 17.87 -24.83 13.70
C LYS A 506 18.36 -25.97 14.61
N THR A 507 17.43 -26.56 15.34
CA THR A 507 17.63 -27.72 16.23
C THR A 507 16.56 -28.77 15.99
N GLY A 508 16.82 -30.01 16.43
CA GLY A 508 15.87 -31.11 16.24
C GLY A 508 15.57 -31.39 14.77
N VAL A 509 16.57 -31.23 13.89
CA VAL A 509 16.43 -31.39 12.44
C VAL A 509 16.25 -32.86 12.09
N VAL A 510 15.06 -33.23 11.60
CA VAL A 510 14.71 -34.59 11.18
C VAL A 510 14.28 -34.57 9.71
N PRO A 511 14.87 -35.38 8.83
CA PRO A 511 14.42 -35.46 7.44
C PRO A 511 13.01 -36.05 7.38
N LEU A 512 12.15 -35.45 6.55
CA LEU A 512 10.78 -35.91 6.33
C LEU A 512 10.66 -36.59 4.96
N TYR A 513 10.20 -35.86 3.96
CA TYR A 513 10.01 -36.37 2.60
C TYR A 513 10.78 -35.50 1.60
N LYS A 514 11.07 -36.08 0.43
CA LYS A 514 11.69 -35.39 -0.69
C LYS A 514 10.62 -35.09 -1.73
N THR A 515 10.49 -33.83 -2.15
CA THR A 515 9.49 -33.42 -3.14
C THR A 515 9.80 -34.05 -4.51
N PRO A 516 8.83 -34.10 -5.44
CA PRO A 516 9.08 -34.52 -6.83
C PRO A 516 10.17 -33.69 -7.54
N ALA A 517 10.32 -32.42 -7.17
CA ALA A 517 11.41 -31.55 -7.64
C ALA A 517 12.79 -31.92 -7.06
N GLY A 518 12.84 -32.85 -6.09
CA GLY A 518 14.06 -33.29 -5.45
C GLY A 518 14.48 -32.45 -4.25
N ILE A 519 13.59 -31.62 -3.70
CA ILE A 519 13.86 -30.80 -2.51
C ILE A 519 13.63 -31.64 -1.25
N GLN A 520 14.64 -31.79 -0.40
CA GLN A 520 14.48 -32.49 0.88
C GLN A 520 13.83 -31.55 1.89
N LEU A 521 12.69 -31.96 2.46
CA LEU A 521 12.05 -31.26 3.57
C LEU A 521 12.46 -31.87 4.91
N TYR A 522 12.53 -31.02 5.92
CA TYR A 522 12.88 -31.38 7.29
C TYR A 522 11.83 -30.85 8.26
N SER A 523 11.63 -31.57 9.36
CA SER A 523 11.05 -31.00 10.57
C SER A 523 12.17 -30.39 11.41
N PHE A 524 11.96 -29.20 11.98
CA PHE A 524 12.95 -28.54 12.84
C PHE A 524 12.33 -27.50 13.77
N ARG A 525 13.11 -27.01 14.73
CA ARG A 525 12.79 -25.84 15.56
C ARG A 525 13.91 -24.81 15.42
N TYR A 526 13.58 -23.52 15.47
CA TYR A 526 14.60 -22.49 15.61
C TYR A 526 15.22 -22.52 17.02
N LEU A 527 16.51 -22.15 17.13
CA LEU A 527 17.20 -22.02 18.41
C LEU A 527 16.39 -21.12 19.37
N GLY A 528 16.11 -21.62 20.57
CA GLY A 528 15.32 -20.91 21.59
C GLY A 528 13.80 -20.95 21.39
N GLY A 529 13.30 -21.52 20.29
CA GLY A 529 11.87 -21.65 19.98
C GLY A 529 11.29 -23.01 20.40
N GLN A 530 9.98 -23.04 20.66
CA GLN A 530 9.22 -24.27 20.95
C GLN A 530 8.39 -24.76 19.75
N THR A 531 8.14 -23.90 18.76
CA THR A 531 7.36 -24.22 17.56
C THR A 531 8.16 -25.11 16.62
N THR A 532 7.53 -26.19 16.16
CA THR A 532 8.07 -27.07 15.12
C THR A 532 7.61 -26.59 13.75
N PHE A 533 8.56 -26.42 12.84
CA PHE A 533 8.36 -25.99 11.46
C PHE A 533 8.69 -27.14 10.50
N THR A 534 8.21 -27.03 9.26
CA THR A 534 8.56 -27.92 8.16
C THR A 534 9.14 -27.10 7.01
N GLY A 535 10.25 -27.53 6.42
CA GLY A 535 10.79 -26.88 5.23
C GLY A 535 12.19 -27.38 4.83
N PRO A 536 12.71 -26.96 3.66
CA PRO A 536 14.08 -27.20 3.25
C PRO A 536 15.14 -26.61 4.20
N MET A 537 16.35 -27.14 4.05
CA MET A 537 17.56 -26.57 4.63
C MET A 537 18.31 -25.76 3.58
N ALA A 538 18.67 -24.51 3.89
CA ALA A 538 19.34 -23.64 2.93
C ALA A 538 20.65 -24.22 2.38
N GLN A 539 21.45 -24.90 3.22
CA GLN A 539 22.70 -25.53 2.81
C GLN A 539 22.49 -26.73 1.89
N ASP A 540 21.40 -27.47 2.06
CA ASP A 540 21.10 -28.63 1.22
C ASP A 540 20.58 -28.17 -0.16
N LEU A 541 19.84 -27.05 -0.19
CA LEU A 541 19.47 -26.37 -1.43
C LEU A 541 20.69 -25.78 -2.16
N LEU A 542 21.62 -25.18 -1.42
CA LEU A 542 22.86 -24.61 -1.97
C LEU A 542 23.78 -25.68 -2.56
N ALA A 543 23.73 -26.91 -2.02
CA ALA A 543 24.49 -28.05 -2.52
C ALA A 543 23.88 -28.67 -3.81
N ASP A 544 22.63 -28.34 -4.15
CA ASP A 544 21.98 -28.79 -5.38
C ASP A 544 21.90 -27.63 -6.40
N PRO A 545 22.66 -27.68 -7.51
CA PRO A 545 22.68 -26.60 -8.50
C PRO A 545 21.30 -26.23 -9.07
N ARG A 546 20.34 -27.16 -9.04
CA ARG A 546 18.97 -26.93 -9.50
C ARG A 546 18.18 -25.99 -8.58
N HIS A 547 18.59 -25.85 -7.32
CA HIS A 547 17.87 -25.11 -6.28
C HIS A 547 18.71 -24.00 -5.63
N ALA A 548 20.01 -23.96 -5.89
CA ALA A 548 20.93 -22.98 -5.31
C ALA A 548 20.53 -21.52 -5.56
N HIS A 549 19.85 -21.25 -6.69
CA HIS A 549 19.32 -19.93 -7.04
C HIS A 549 18.26 -19.39 -6.05
N ALA A 550 17.62 -20.27 -5.28
CA ALA A 550 16.63 -19.91 -4.27
C ALA A 550 17.26 -19.63 -2.90
N VAL A 551 18.59 -19.68 -2.76
CA VAL A 551 19.29 -19.47 -1.49
C VAL A 551 20.06 -18.17 -1.53
N HIS A 552 19.78 -17.28 -0.57
CA HIS A 552 20.43 -15.98 -0.46
C HIS A 552 21.22 -15.88 0.83
N ARG A 553 22.48 -15.43 0.76
CA ARG A 553 23.27 -15.11 1.95
C ARG A 553 23.00 -13.66 2.35
N GLY A 554 22.46 -13.43 3.53
CA GLY A 554 22.26 -12.06 4.02
C GLY A 554 23.55 -11.45 4.56
N SER A 555 23.47 -10.14 4.84
CA SER A 555 24.56 -9.35 5.41
C SER A 555 24.98 -9.80 6.82
N ASP A 556 24.10 -10.51 7.53
CA ASP A 556 24.38 -11.20 8.80
C ASP A 556 25.15 -12.53 8.63
N GLY A 557 25.47 -12.89 7.39
CA GLY A 557 26.18 -14.11 7.05
C GLY A 557 25.33 -15.38 7.12
N TYR A 558 24.02 -15.28 7.39
CA TYR A 558 23.07 -16.40 7.41
C TYR A 558 22.33 -16.56 6.08
N TYR A 559 22.02 -17.81 5.74
CA TYR A 559 21.25 -18.13 4.55
C TYR A 559 19.75 -17.97 4.76
N ARG A 560 19.08 -17.56 3.68
CA ARG A 560 17.64 -17.35 3.53
C ARG A 560 17.18 -18.15 2.32
N VAL A 561 15.94 -18.64 2.34
CA VAL A 561 15.38 -19.45 1.26
C VAL A 561 14.17 -18.74 0.68
N ASP A 562 14.17 -18.58 -0.63
CA ASP A 562 13.02 -18.16 -1.44
C ASP A 562 12.18 -19.41 -1.74
N TYR A 563 11.15 -19.63 -0.92
CA TYR A 563 10.27 -20.79 -1.03
C TYR A 563 9.40 -20.75 -2.30
N GLU A 564 9.13 -19.55 -2.81
CA GLU A 564 8.36 -19.36 -4.03
C GLU A 564 9.18 -19.73 -5.27
N ALA A 565 10.47 -19.37 -5.29
CA ALA A 565 11.41 -19.85 -6.32
C ALA A 565 11.54 -21.38 -6.35
N LEU A 566 11.21 -22.05 -5.24
CA LEU A 566 11.17 -23.51 -5.13
C LEU A 566 9.81 -24.13 -5.46
N GLY A 567 8.79 -23.31 -5.76
CA GLY A 567 7.41 -23.77 -5.94
C GLY A 567 6.80 -24.40 -4.69
N LEU A 568 7.27 -24.01 -3.50
CA LEU A 568 6.75 -24.49 -2.23
C LEU A 568 5.69 -23.51 -1.69
N PRO A 569 4.53 -24.01 -1.22
CA PRO A 569 3.53 -23.15 -0.59
C PRO A 569 4.07 -22.55 0.71
N VAL A 570 3.77 -21.27 0.95
CA VAL A 570 4.07 -20.56 2.20
C VAL A 570 2.78 -20.07 2.84
N ASP A 571 2.75 -19.97 4.17
CA ASP A 571 1.61 -19.39 4.88
C ASP A 571 1.57 -17.86 4.76
N ALA A 572 0.47 -17.25 5.24
CA ALA A 572 0.23 -15.80 5.18
C ALA A 572 1.26 -14.95 5.95
N SER A 573 2.15 -15.55 6.74
CA SER A 573 3.25 -14.88 7.44
C SER A 573 4.58 -14.92 6.67
N GLY A 574 4.63 -15.58 5.51
CA GLY A 574 5.87 -15.84 4.78
C GLY A 574 6.72 -16.93 5.45
N SER A 575 6.12 -17.75 6.33
CA SER A 575 6.76 -18.92 6.90
C SER A 575 6.39 -20.17 6.08
N PRO A 576 7.32 -21.13 5.90
CA PRO A 576 7.02 -22.39 5.22
C PRO A 576 6.09 -23.31 6.01
#